data_AF-A0A075GLC6-F1
#
_entry.id   AF-A0A075GLC6-F1
#
_cell.length_a   1.000
_cell.length_b   1.000
_cell.length_c   1.000
_cell.angle_alpha   90.00
_cell.angle_beta   90.00
_cell.angle_gamma   90.00
#
_symmetry.space_group_name_H-M   'P 1'
#
loop_
_entity.id
_entity.type
_entity.pdbx_description
1 polymer ?
#
loop_
_entity_poly.entity_id
_entity_poly.type
_entity_poly.pdbx_seq_one_letter_code
_entity_poly.pdbx_strand_id
1 'polypeptide(L)'
;MLDSEIPYRRRFSPRSASPPYIEVKDGDALDKPTTHQPNQFVITPLFATGVRGHDGVAHRGVLSTVAQAAALAELISPDGKKSRSLRPWLLAGNWWAGALDQGYDPVYSALRDHLHQEGSVRVVPIPEIENPDMTGLKQIDLEIKSSTRETWSALDVDAKANALSTLVLPQVLSEKPSTARLEELVWHRIKLADSESDLHTRMVAARAMWDGTPKAASVLIDSILSKAV
;
A
#
# COMPACT_ATOMS: atom_id res chain seq x y z
N MET A 1 15.02 0.88 14.94
CA MET A 1 15.51 -0.51 15.09
C MET A 1 16.47 -0.91 13.98
N LEU A 2 16.03 -1.00 12.73
CA LEU A 2 16.90 -1.43 11.62
C LEU A 2 17.91 -0.38 11.14
N ASP A 3 17.54 0.91 11.22
CA ASP A 3 18.44 2.04 10.93
C ASP A 3 19.15 2.54 12.19
N SER A 4 18.51 2.40 13.36
CA SER A 4 19.04 2.82 14.66
C SER A 4 19.94 1.76 15.34
N GLU A 5 20.26 0.67 14.63
CA GLU A 5 21.05 -0.48 15.12
C GLU A 5 20.57 -1.11 16.45
N ILE A 6 19.31 -0.90 16.82
CA ILE A 6 18.72 -1.49 18.03
C ILE A 6 18.48 -2.98 17.77
N PRO A 7 19.10 -3.90 18.53
CA PRO A 7 18.87 -5.34 18.37
C PRO A 7 17.42 -5.71 18.62
N TYR A 8 16.89 -6.61 17.79
CA TYR A 8 15.51 -7.08 17.95
C TYR A 8 15.36 -8.54 17.52
N ARG A 9 14.34 -9.20 18.05
CA ARG A 9 13.97 -10.56 17.66
C ARG A 9 12.52 -10.58 17.21
N ARG A 10 12.30 -11.10 16.00
CA ARG A 10 10.96 -11.34 15.45
C ARG A 10 10.38 -12.63 16.07
N ARG A 11 9.12 -12.60 16.49
CA ARG A 11 8.37 -13.78 16.91
C ARG A 11 7.00 -13.75 16.24
N PHE A 12 6.50 -14.91 15.87
CA PHE A 12 5.18 -15.07 15.27
C PHE A 12 4.30 -15.87 16.23
N SER A 13 3.02 -15.52 16.28
CA SER A 13 1.99 -16.23 17.04
C SER A 13 2.03 -17.74 16.76
N PRO A 14 1.79 -18.61 17.76
CA PRO A 14 1.32 -18.34 19.13
C PRO A 14 2.44 -18.12 20.15
N ARG A 15 3.66 -17.79 19.73
CA ARG A 15 4.80 -17.64 20.65
C ARG A 15 4.66 -16.36 21.49
N SER A 16 4.68 -16.50 22.81
CA SER A 16 4.74 -15.36 23.73
C SER A 16 6.11 -14.67 23.72
N ALA A 17 6.14 -13.41 24.10
CA ALA A 17 7.36 -12.61 24.27
C ALA A 17 7.41 -12.02 25.69
N SER A 18 8.59 -11.97 26.28
CA SER A 18 8.82 -11.19 27.50
C SER A 18 9.04 -9.72 27.13
N PRO A 19 8.53 -8.75 27.91
CA PRO A 19 8.83 -7.33 27.69
C PRO A 19 10.35 -7.05 27.66
N PRO A 20 10.82 -6.04 26.91
CA PRO A 20 10.03 -5.14 26.06
C PRO A 20 9.62 -5.78 24.72
N TYR A 21 8.39 -5.53 24.27
CA TYR A 21 7.92 -5.96 22.95
C TYR A 21 6.94 -4.99 22.29
N ILE A 22 6.88 -5.08 20.96
CA ILE A 22 5.80 -4.54 20.14
C ILE A 22 5.03 -5.74 19.59
N GLU A 23 3.75 -5.84 19.94
CA GLU A 23 2.84 -6.86 19.44
C GLU A 23 1.94 -6.25 18.37
N VAL A 24 1.92 -6.85 17.19
CA VAL A 24 1.02 -6.45 16.11
C VAL A 24 -0.11 -7.47 16.05
N LYS A 25 -1.35 -7.02 16.18
CA LYS A 25 -2.54 -7.86 16.13
C LYS A 25 -3.39 -7.48 14.93
N ASP A 26 -3.84 -8.48 14.20
CA ASP A 26 -4.92 -8.34 13.24
C ASP A 26 -6.28 -8.43 13.97
N GLY A 27 -7.33 -7.91 13.36
CA GLY A 27 -8.69 -7.95 13.90
C GLY A 27 -9.50 -6.72 13.51
N ASP A 28 -10.63 -6.55 14.18
CA ASP A 28 -11.50 -5.40 13.98
C ASP A 28 -10.84 -4.09 14.46
N ALA A 29 -11.18 -3.00 13.79
CA ALA A 29 -10.70 -1.69 14.16
C ALA A 29 -11.30 -1.22 15.49
N LEU A 30 -10.45 -0.70 16.37
CA LEU A 30 -10.87 -0.13 17.65
C LEU A 30 -11.03 1.39 17.52
N ASP A 31 -11.91 1.97 18.34
CA ASP A 31 -12.08 3.43 18.44
C ASP A 31 -10.89 4.12 19.12
N LYS A 32 -10.18 3.39 19.99
CA LYS A 32 -9.06 3.89 20.80
C LYS A 32 -7.94 2.86 20.85
N PRO A 33 -6.68 3.32 20.97
CA PRO A 33 -5.54 2.43 21.24
C PRO A 33 -5.77 1.57 22.47
N THR A 34 -5.21 0.36 22.46
CA THR A 34 -5.24 -0.53 23.63
C THR A 34 -4.41 0.08 24.77
N THR A 35 -4.88 -0.04 26.02
CA THR A 35 -4.17 0.46 27.20
C THR A 35 -2.76 -0.14 27.29
N HIS A 36 -1.74 0.72 27.36
CA HIS A 36 -0.34 0.31 27.42
C HIS A 36 0.06 -0.13 28.83
N GLN A 37 0.70 -1.30 28.93
CA GLN A 37 1.51 -1.64 30.12
C GLN A 37 2.94 -1.12 29.91
N PRO A 38 3.71 -0.84 30.99
CA PRO A 38 5.10 -0.45 30.85
C PRO A 38 5.88 -1.44 29.99
N ASN A 39 6.63 -0.93 29.00
CA ASN A 39 7.43 -1.72 28.05
C ASN A 39 6.65 -2.70 27.16
N GLN A 40 5.33 -2.53 27.03
CA GLN A 40 4.50 -3.35 26.14
C GLN A 40 3.68 -2.44 25.23
N PHE A 41 3.96 -2.52 23.93
CA PHE A 41 3.21 -1.76 22.94
C PHE A 41 2.39 -2.72 22.07
N VAL A 42 1.09 -2.46 21.94
CA VAL A 42 0.19 -3.28 21.11
C VAL A 42 -0.36 -2.40 19.99
N ILE A 43 -0.17 -2.84 18.76
CA ILE A 43 -0.68 -2.20 17.54
C ILE A 43 -1.84 -3.05 17.03
N THR A 44 -3.02 -2.45 16.97
CA THR A 44 -4.26 -3.01 16.41
C THR A 44 -4.80 -2.05 15.38
N PRO A 45 -5.61 -2.47 14.39
CA PRO A 45 -6.28 -1.52 13.52
C PRO A 45 -7.08 -0.50 14.34
N LEU A 46 -7.05 0.76 13.93
CA LEU A 46 -7.74 1.85 14.63
C LEU A 46 -8.63 2.59 13.66
N PHE A 47 -9.82 2.98 14.09
CA PHE A 47 -10.58 3.93 13.31
C PHE A 47 -9.95 5.32 13.39
N ALA A 48 -9.67 5.92 12.24
CA ALA A 48 -9.12 7.25 12.11
C ALA A 48 -9.94 8.08 11.13
N THR A 49 -9.85 9.40 11.26
CA THR A 49 -10.38 10.33 10.25
C THR A 49 -9.33 10.48 9.16
N GLY A 50 -9.63 9.99 7.95
CA GLY A 50 -8.68 10.05 6.82
C GLY A 50 -8.66 11.41 6.14
N VAL A 51 -9.84 11.94 5.78
CA VAL A 51 -9.99 13.25 5.11
C VAL A 51 -11.25 13.93 5.64
N ARG A 52 -11.23 15.25 5.79
CA ARG A 52 -12.45 16.05 5.93
C ARG A 52 -12.92 16.42 4.52
N GLY A 53 -14.13 16.01 4.15
CA GLY A 53 -14.71 16.37 2.86
C GLY A 53 -14.87 17.89 2.72
N HIS A 54 -15.21 18.34 1.51
CA HIS A 54 -15.45 19.76 1.22
C HIS A 54 -16.53 20.39 2.14
N ASP A 55 -17.49 19.57 2.59
CA ASP A 55 -18.56 19.95 3.53
C ASP A 55 -18.12 19.96 5.00
N GLY A 56 -16.83 19.70 5.29
CA GLY A 56 -16.29 19.55 6.64
C GLY A 56 -16.60 18.19 7.30
N VAL A 57 -17.35 17.30 6.64
CA VAL A 57 -17.70 15.97 7.15
C VAL A 57 -16.47 15.08 7.16
N ALA A 58 -16.13 14.59 8.35
CA ALA A 58 -15.02 13.67 8.58
C ALA A 58 -15.34 12.29 8.00
N HIS A 59 -14.59 11.84 7.00
CA HIS A 59 -14.67 10.47 6.51
C HIS A 59 -13.78 9.58 7.39
N ARG A 60 -14.42 8.60 8.03
CA ARG A 60 -13.75 7.65 8.91
C ARG A 60 -13.31 6.43 8.11
N GLY A 61 -12.08 5.99 8.33
CA GLY A 61 -11.55 4.75 7.76
C GLY A 61 -10.69 4.03 8.79
N VAL A 62 -10.11 2.90 8.39
CA VAL A 62 -9.24 2.11 9.25
C VAL A 62 -7.79 2.53 9.03
N LEU A 63 -7.11 2.99 10.07
CA LEU A 63 -5.66 3.11 10.11
C LEU A 63 -5.07 1.73 10.37
N SER A 64 -4.50 1.13 9.31
CA SER A 64 -3.93 -0.21 9.39
C SER A 64 -2.73 -0.30 10.34
N THR A 65 -2.47 -1.50 10.85
CA THR A 65 -1.29 -1.77 11.69
C THR A 65 0.03 -1.48 10.95
N VAL A 66 0.05 -1.66 9.63
CA VAL A 66 1.20 -1.34 8.78
C VAL A 66 1.46 0.17 8.75
N ALA A 67 0.42 0.99 8.55
CA ALA A 67 0.54 2.44 8.60
C ALA A 67 0.98 2.95 9.99
N GLN A 68 0.44 2.37 11.06
CA GLN A 68 0.87 2.68 12.43
C GLN A 68 2.34 2.31 12.68
N ALA A 69 2.78 1.14 12.21
CA ALA A 69 4.17 0.71 12.33
C ALA A 69 5.12 1.63 11.55
N ALA A 70 4.71 2.10 10.36
CA ALA A 70 5.48 3.08 9.59
C ALA A 70 5.63 4.41 10.34
N ALA A 71 4.54 4.92 10.94
CA ALA A 71 4.60 6.14 11.76
C ALA A 71 5.55 5.99 12.96
N LEU A 72 5.53 4.84 13.65
CA LEU A 72 6.47 4.56 14.73
C LEU A 72 7.92 4.47 14.24
N ALA A 73 8.14 3.87 13.07
CA ALA A 73 9.47 3.78 12.48
C ALA A 73 10.03 5.17 12.15
N GLU A 74 9.20 6.07 11.64
CA GLU A 74 9.54 7.48 11.38
C GLU A 74 9.87 8.22 12.68
N LEU A 75 9.08 8.04 13.75
CA LEU A 75 9.36 8.66 15.05
C LEU A 75 10.68 8.19 15.68
N ILE A 76 11.05 6.93 15.47
CA ILE A 76 12.31 6.35 15.99
C ILE A 76 13.51 6.76 15.14
N SER A 77 13.34 6.88 13.83
CA SER A 77 14.43 7.11 12.88
C SER A 77 13.93 7.87 11.64
N PRO A 78 13.67 9.19 11.78
CA PRO A 78 13.07 9.99 10.70
C PRO A 78 13.98 10.04 9.46
N ASP A 79 15.29 10.12 9.68
CA ASP A 79 16.29 10.14 8.60
C ASP A 79 16.83 8.75 8.22
N GLY A 80 16.16 7.68 8.68
CA GLY A 80 16.55 6.30 8.43
C GLY A 80 16.50 5.95 6.94
N LYS A 81 17.61 5.43 6.39
CA LYS A 81 17.67 5.06 4.97
C LYS A 81 16.69 3.93 4.66
N LYS A 82 16.55 2.93 5.53
CA LYS A 82 15.59 1.84 5.35
C LYS A 82 14.17 2.35 5.57
N SER A 83 13.92 3.15 6.61
CA SER A 83 12.61 3.78 6.86
C SER A 83 12.10 4.53 5.61
N ARG A 84 12.93 5.41 5.02
CA ARG A 84 12.56 6.11 3.78
C ARG A 84 12.29 5.17 2.62
N SER A 85 13.08 4.11 2.46
CA SER A 85 12.86 3.14 1.37
C SER A 85 11.59 2.29 1.52
N LEU A 86 11.16 2.06 2.77
CA LEU A 86 9.96 1.29 3.09
C LEU A 86 8.71 2.16 3.16
N ARG A 87 8.85 3.48 3.16
CA ARG A 87 7.76 4.45 3.32
C ARG A 87 6.55 4.15 2.42
N PRO A 88 6.70 3.79 1.13
CA PRO A 88 5.55 3.44 0.28
C PRO A 88 4.72 2.24 0.80
N TRP A 89 5.35 1.30 1.52
CA TRP A 89 4.68 0.12 2.07
C TRP A 89 3.68 0.43 3.18
N LEU A 90 3.67 1.65 3.73
CA LEU A 90 2.66 2.05 4.71
C LEU A 90 1.22 1.89 4.17
N LEU A 91 1.05 1.97 2.84
CA LEU A 91 -0.23 1.79 2.15
C LEU A 91 -0.71 0.33 2.12
N ALA A 92 0.18 -0.65 2.32
CA ALA A 92 -0.12 -2.06 2.06
C ALA A 92 -1.21 -2.62 2.98
N GLY A 93 -1.24 -2.22 4.25
CA GLY A 93 -2.26 -2.69 5.19
C GLY A 93 -3.66 -2.26 4.77
N ASN A 94 -3.83 -0.97 4.41
CA ASN A 94 -5.08 -0.43 3.90
C ASN A 94 -5.45 -1.02 2.53
N TRP A 95 -4.46 -1.23 1.64
CA TRP A 95 -4.67 -1.86 0.35
C TRP A 95 -5.35 -3.22 0.47
N TRP A 96 -4.94 -4.06 1.44
CA TRP A 96 -5.47 -5.41 1.64
C TRP A 96 -6.68 -5.49 2.57
N ALA A 97 -7.05 -4.42 3.27
CA ALA A 97 -8.12 -4.42 4.27
C ALA A 97 -9.56 -4.47 3.69
N GLY A 98 -9.71 -4.53 2.37
CA GLY A 98 -11.00 -4.71 1.70
C GLY A 98 -11.87 -3.46 1.56
N ALA A 99 -11.52 -2.33 2.22
CA ALA A 99 -12.27 -1.09 2.13
C ALA A 99 -12.42 -0.59 0.68
N LEU A 100 -11.32 -0.64 -0.08
CA LEU A 100 -11.30 -0.31 -1.51
C LEU A 100 -12.19 -1.23 -2.35
N ASP A 101 -12.46 -2.46 -1.91
CA ASP A 101 -13.34 -3.42 -2.63
C ASP A 101 -14.83 -3.14 -2.36
N GLN A 102 -15.15 -2.39 -1.31
CA GLN A 102 -16.52 -1.99 -0.95
C GLN A 102 -16.85 -0.56 -1.40
N GLY A 103 -15.83 0.29 -1.57
CA GLY A 103 -15.98 1.68 -1.96
C GLY A 103 -14.72 2.46 -1.66
N TYR A 104 -14.87 3.72 -1.28
CA TYR A 104 -13.75 4.62 -1.01
C TYR A 104 -13.07 4.34 0.34
N ASP A 105 -11.74 4.26 0.38
CA ASP A 105 -10.95 4.26 1.62
C ASP A 105 -10.34 5.66 1.85
N PRO A 106 -10.88 6.45 2.80
CA PRO A 106 -10.38 7.81 3.07
C PRO A 106 -8.99 7.81 3.70
N VAL A 107 -8.62 6.77 4.46
CA VAL A 107 -7.31 6.70 5.11
C VAL A 107 -6.25 6.31 4.09
N TYR A 108 -6.54 5.33 3.22
CA TYR A 108 -5.65 4.98 2.11
C TYR A 108 -5.36 6.20 1.23
N SER A 109 -6.40 6.91 0.80
CA SER A 109 -6.28 8.05 -0.11
C SER A 109 -5.50 9.20 0.54
N ALA A 110 -5.78 9.52 1.81
CA ALA A 110 -5.03 10.53 2.54
C ALA A 110 -3.54 10.19 2.66
N LEU A 111 -3.22 8.93 2.95
CA LEU A 111 -1.85 8.45 3.07
C LEU A 111 -1.12 8.48 1.72
N ARG A 112 -1.80 8.06 0.65
CA ARG A 112 -1.27 8.12 -0.72
C ARG A 112 -0.96 9.55 -1.13
N ASP A 113 -1.93 10.43 -0.94
CA ASP A 113 -1.81 11.84 -1.34
C ASP A 113 -0.73 12.54 -0.54
N HIS A 114 -0.60 12.24 0.76
CA HIS A 114 0.50 12.71 1.59
C HIS A 114 1.86 12.27 1.03
N LEU A 115 2.04 10.96 0.76
CA LEU A 115 3.28 10.43 0.17
C LEU A 115 3.62 11.07 -1.18
N HIS A 116 2.61 11.36 -1.99
CA HIS A 116 2.79 12.02 -3.28
C HIS A 116 3.22 13.47 -3.12
N GLN A 117 2.52 14.22 -2.26
CA GLN A 117 2.77 15.65 -2.01
C GLN A 117 4.16 15.90 -1.42
N GLU A 118 4.63 15.01 -0.53
CA GLU A 118 5.99 15.11 0.04
C GLU A 118 7.09 14.59 -0.90
N GLY A 119 6.72 14.00 -2.04
CA GLY A 119 7.66 13.49 -3.05
C GLY A 119 8.22 12.09 -2.77
N SER A 120 7.69 11.35 -1.80
CA SER A 120 8.10 9.97 -1.49
C SER A 120 7.73 8.98 -2.60
N VAL A 121 6.63 9.25 -3.32
CA VAL A 121 6.15 8.41 -4.45
C VAL A 121 5.62 9.27 -5.59
N ARG A 122 5.59 8.69 -6.78
CA ARG A 122 4.82 9.24 -7.90
C ARG A 122 3.52 8.46 -8.04
N VAL A 123 2.43 9.19 -8.31
CA VAL A 123 1.13 8.61 -8.65
C VAL A 123 0.94 8.78 -10.14
N VAL A 124 0.84 7.68 -10.88
CA VAL A 124 0.80 7.67 -12.34
C VAL A 124 -0.22 6.67 -12.87
N PRO A 125 -0.75 6.85 -14.09
CA PRO A 125 -1.64 5.85 -14.67
C PRO A 125 -0.87 4.62 -15.15
N ILE A 126 -1.59 3.51 -15.33
CA ILE A 126 -1.03 2.19 -15.68
C ILE A 126 -0.13 2.17 -16.93
N PRO A 127 -0.33 3.00 -17.98
CA PRO A 127 0.59 3.02 -19.12
C PRO A 127 2.00 3.52 -18.77
N GLU A 128 2.18 4.29 -17.67
CA GLU A 128 3.49 4.76 -17.20
C GLU A 128 4.26 3.72 -16.38
N ILE A 129 3.63 2.59 -16.07
CA ILE A 129 4.25 1.46 -15.39
C ILE A 129 4.75 0.48 -16.44
N GLU A 130 6.01 0.05 -16.26
CA GLU A 130 6.68 -0.77 -17.25
C GLU A 130 6.06 -2.17 -17.34
N ASN A 131 6.15 -2.90 -16.23
CA ASN A 131 5.65 -4.25 -16.11
C ASN A 131 4.61 -4.31 -14.97
N PRO A 132 3.43 -3.69 -15.13
CA PRO A 132 2.39 -3.74 -14.11
C PRO A 132 1.82 -5.15 -14.00
N ASP A 133 1.53 -5.60 -12.79
CA ASP A 133 0.66 -6.76 -12.57
C ASP A 133 -0.75 -6.47 -13.10
N MET A 134 -1.26 -7.42 -13.90
CA MET A 134 -2.57 -7.36 -14.57
C MET A 134 -3.56 -8.41 -14.02
N THR A 135 -3.21 -9.13 -12.95
CA THR A 135 -3.98 -10.28 -12.45
C THR A 135 -5.42 -9.88 -12.07
N GLY A 136 -5.59 -8.66 -11.58
CA GLY A 136 -6.89 -8.06 -11.23
C GLY A 136 -7.64 -7.35 -12.38
N LEU A 137 -7.04 -7.23 -13.57
CA LEU A 137 -7.55 -6.42 -14.69
C LEU A 137 -7.78 -7.29 -15.94
N LYS A 138 -8.55 -8.36 -15.77
CA LYS A 138 -8.68 -9.45 -16.76
C LYS A 138 -9.35 -9.06 -18.07
N GLN A 139 -10.12 -7.98 -18.09
CA GLN A 139 -10.81 -7.52 -19.30
C GLN A 139 -9.97 -6.52 -20.10
N ILE A 140 -8.82 -6.09 -19.57
CA ILE A 140 -7.91 -5.21 -20.31
C ILE A 140 -7.14 -6.04 -21.33
N ASP A 141 -7.26 -5.64 -22.59
CA ASP A 141 -6.49 -6.21 -23.69
C ASP A 141 -5.00 -5.82 -23.57
N LEU A 142 -4.12 -6.83 -23.54
CA LEU A 142 -2.69 -6.63 -23.35
C LEU A 142 -1.99 -6.01 -24.58
N GLU A 143 -2.49 -6.26 -25.78
CA GLU A 143 -1.98 -5.66 -27.02
C GLU A 143 -2.35 -4.18 -27.08
N ILE A 144 -3.60 -3.84 -26.75
CA ILE A 144 -4.05 -2.44 -26.63
C ILE A 144 -3.28 -1.73 -25.51
N LYS A 145 -3.03 -2.39 -24.38
CA LYS A 145 -2.19 -1.83 -23.30
C LYS A 145 -0.76 -1.54 -23.78
N SER A 146 -0.15 -2.45 -24.54
CA SER A 146 1.22 -2.28 -25.04
C SER A 146 1.30 -1.09 -26.01
N SER A 147 0.41 -1.05 -27.00
CA SER A 147 0.35 0.04 -27.98
C SER A 147 0.03 1.41 -27.34
N THR A 148 -0.86 1.43 -26.34
CA THR A 148 -1.14 2.66 -25.57
C THR A 148 0.10 3.15 -24.83
N ARG A 149 0.89 2.24 -24.24
CA ARG A 149 2.14 2.59 -23.55
C ARG A 149 3.19 3.15 -24.53
N GLU A 150 3.36 2.53 -25.69
CA GLU A 150 4.33 2.95 -26.71
C GLU A 150 4.08 4.39 -27.19
N THR A 151 2.81 4.77 -27.33
CA THR A 151 2.41 6.10 -27.80
C THR A 151 2.23 7.12 -26.66
N TRP A 152 2.16 6.67 -25.39
CA TRP A 152 1.77 7.48 -24.23
C TRP A 152 2.54 8.80 -24.09
N SER A 153 3.85 8.77 -24.32
CA SER A 153 4.71 9.95 -24.16
C SER A 153 4.45 11.06 -25.19
N ALA A 154 3.87 10.73 -26.34
CA ALA A 154 3.57 11.66 -27.43
C ALA A 154 2.14 12.24 -27.33
N LEU A 155 1.29 11.69 -26.47
CA LEU A 155 -0.09 12.13 -26.29
C LEU A 155 -0.17 13.38 -25.40
N ASP A 156 -1.04 14.31 -25.76
CA ASP A 156 -1.45 15.40 -24.87
C ASP A 156 -2.43 14.91 -23.79
N VAL A 157 -2.90 15.83 -22.95
CA VAL A 157 -3.75 15.50 -21.79
C VAL A 157 -5.08 14.87 -22.23
N ASP A 158 -5.72 15.42 -23.25
CA ASP A 158 -7.03 14.93 -23.72
C ASP A 158 -6.90 13.58 -24.43
N ALA A 159 -5.86 13.41 -25.24
CA ALA A 159 -5.56 12.15 -25.90
C ALA A 159 -5.18 11.05 -24.89
N LYS A 160 -4.45 11.38 -23.81
CA LYS A 160 -4.18 10.45 -22.70
C LYS A 160 -5.45 10.02 -21.98
N ALA A 161 -6.34 10.96 -21.69
CA ALA A 161 -7.62 10.66 -21.06
C ALA A 161 -8.45 9.72 -21.94
N ASN A 162 -8.59 10.02 -23.24
CA ASN A 162 -9.31 9.18 -24.19
C ASN A 162 -8.69 7.79 -24.32
N ALA A 163 -7.37 7.70 -24.52
CA ALA A 163 -6.67 6.42 -24.65
C ALA A 163 -6.86 5.54 -23.40
N LEU A 164 -6.75 6.13 -22.21
CA LEU A 164 -6.94 5.41 -20.95
C LEU A 164 -8.40 4.97 -20.77
N SER A 165 -9.39 5.81 -21.11
CA SER A 165 -10.80 5.45 -21.07
C SER A 165 -11.11 4.30 -22.04
N THR A 166 -10.59 4.33 -23.26
CA THR A 166 -10.77 3.24 -24.24
C THR A 166 -10.15 1.95 -23.75
N LEU A 167 -8.93 2.00 -23.20
CA LEU A 167 -8.23 0.83 -22.67
C LEU A 167 -9.00 0.14 -21.54
N VAL A 168 -9.65 0.93 -20.67
CA VAL A 168 -10.19 0.44 -19.40
C VAL A 168 -11.69 0.19 -19.49
N LEU A 169 -12.39 0.69 -20.51
CA LEU A 169 -13.83 0.51 -20.70
C LEU A 169 -14.31 -0.95 -20.55
N PRO A 170 -13.66 -1.96 -21.16
CA PRO A 170 -14.08 -3.35 -20.96
C PRO A 170 -14.04 -3.79 -19.50
N GLN A 171 -13.08 -3.27 -18.74
CA GLN A 171 -12.90 -3.56 -17.32
C GLN A 171 -13.92 -2.81 -16.44
N VAL A 172 -14.29 -1.58 -16.79
CA VAL A 172 -15.36 -0.82 -16.12
C VAL A 172 -16.72 -1.52 -16.25
N LEU A 173 -16.97 -2.14 -17.40
CA LEU A 173 -18.22 -2.87 -17.66
C LEU A 173 -18.31 -4.22 -16.95
N SER A 174 -17.25 -4.64 -16.26
CA SER A 174 -17.22 -5.89 -15.49
C SER A 174 -17.61 -5.67 -14.02
N GLU A 175 -18.05 -6.73 -13.33
CA GLU A 175 -18.46 -6.65 -11.92
C GLU A 175 -17.29 -6.48 -10.94
N LYS A 176 -16.05 -6.78 -11.35
CA LYS A 176 -14.87 -6.77 -10.47
C LYS A 176 -13.63 -6.29 -11.21
N PRO A 177 -12.78 -5.45 -10.58
CA PRO A 177 -12.88 -5.01 -9.19
C PRO A 177 -13.90 -3.87 -9.00
N SER A 178 -14.16 -3.46 -7.75
CA SER A 178 -14.98 -2.28 -7.47
C SER A 178 -14.41 -1.02 -8.15
N THR A 179 -15.25 0.00 -8.35
CA THR A 179 -14.82 1.26 -8.96
C THR A 179 -13.63 1.88 -8.23
N ALA A 180 -13.68 1.96 -6.90
CA ALA A 180 -12.58 2.55 -6.11
C ALA A 180 -11.28 1.73 -6.23
N ARG A 181 -11.35 0.40 -6.24
CA ARG A 181 -10.17 -0.44 -6.47
C ARG A 181 -9.64 -0.26 -7.90
N LEU A 182 -10.54 -0.15 -8.88
CA LEU A 182 -10.19 0.06 -10.28
C LEU A 182 -9.47 1.40 -10.48
N GLU A 183 -9.96 2.46 -9.83
CA GLU A 183 -9.32 3.79 -9.82
C GLU A 183 -7.86 3.69 -9.40
N GLU A 184 -7.58 3.01 -8.28
CA GLU A 184 -6.21 2.83 -7.81
C GLU A 184 -5.34 1.93 -8.71
N LEU A 185 -5.95 0.91 -9.33
CA LEU A 185 -5.25 -0.02 -10.20
C LEU A 185 -4.94 0.54 -11.60
N VAL A 186 -5.62 1.61 -12.01
CA VAL A 186 -5.52 2.15 -13.37
C VAL A 186 -5.01 3.57 -13.39
N TRP A 187 -5.55 4.47 -12.56
CA TRP A 187 -5.20 5.90 -12.57
C TRP A 187 -4.15 6.25 -11.52
N HIS A 188 -4.19 5.60 -10.35
CA HIS A 188 -3.36 5.99 -9.20
C HIS A 188 -2.27 4.96 -8.84
N ARG A 189 -1.53 4.46 -9.85
CA ARG A 189 -0.43 3.52 -9.59
C ARG A 189 0.72 4.22 -8.88
N ILE A 190 1.18 3.59 -7.80
CA ILE A 190 2.27 4.12 -6.96
C ILE A 190 3.61 3.69 -7.55
N LYS A 191 4.17 4.52 -8.42
CA LYS A 191 5.51 4.32 -8.99
C LYS A 191 6.57 4.67 -7.95
N LEU A 192 7.47 3.72 -7.71
CA LEU A 192 8.55 3.86 -6.74
C LEU A 192 9.76 4.53 -7.40
N ALA A 193 10.46 5.41 -6.68
CA ALA A 193 11.59 6.16 -7.23
C ALA A 193 12.79 5.26 -7.59
N ASP A 194 12.87 4.08 -6.99
CA ASP A 194 13.98 3.15 -7.10
C ASP A 194 13.67 1.91 -7.95
N SER A 195 12.54 1.90 -8.65
CA SER A 195 12.10 0.73 -9.41
C SER A 195 11.25 1.12 -10.63
N GLU A 196 11.37 0.31 -11.69
CA GLU A 196 10.42 0.36 -12.81
C GLU A 196 9.09 -0.35 -12.51
N SER A 197 8.99 -0.97 -11.33
CA SER A 197 7.77 -1.57 -10.80
C SER A 197 7.04 -0.61 -9.87
N ASP A 198 5.73 -0.74 -9.85
CA ASP A 198 4.86 -0.02 -8.93
C ASP A 198 4.58 -0.84 -7.67
N LEU A 199 4.09 -0.19 -6.61
CA LEU A 199 3.82 -0.84 -5.33
C LEU A 199 2.84 -2.01 -5.46
N HIS A 200 1.82 -1.94 -6.33
CA HIS A 200 0.85 -3.03 -6.47
C HIS A 200 1.52 -4.30 -6.99
N THR A 201 2.34 -4.19 -8.03
CA THR A 201 3.06 -5.34 -8.59
C THR A 201 3.97 -6.00 -7.55
N ARG A 202 4.69 -5.19 -6.76
CA ARG A 202 5.53 -5.70 -5.65
C ARG A 202 4.70 -6.36 -4.57
N MET A 203 3.52 -5.82 -4.24
CA MET A 203 2.59 -6.43 -3.28
C MET A 203 2.04 -7.78 -3.77
N VAL A 204 1.74 -7.93 -5.06
CA VAL A 204 1.30 -9.20 -5.64
C VAL A 204 2.42 -10.24 -5.57
N ALA A 205 3.64 -9.88 -5.96
CA ALA A 205 4.81 -10.75 -5.84
C ALA A 205 5.09 -11.13 -4.37
N ALA A 206 4.97 -10.18 -3.44
CA ALA A 206 5.11 -10.42 -2.00
C ALA A 206 4.07 -11.40 -1.49
N ARG A 207 2.82 -11.26 -1.95
CA ARG A 207 1.72 -12.17 -1.59
C ARG A 207 1.98 -13.59 -2.10
N ALA A 208 2.57 -13.76 -3.28
CA ALA A 208 2.91 -15.07 -3.83
C ALA A 208 3.98 -15.81 -3.02
N MET A 209 4.83 -15.09 -2.27
CA MET A 209 5.84 -15.68 -1.37
C MET A 209 5.25 -16.16 -0.04
N TRP A 210 4.01 -15.80 0.28
CA TRP A 210 3.38 -16.08 1.56
C TRP A 210 2.63 -17.42 1.57
N ASP A 211 3.14 -18.38 2.33
CA ASP A 211 2.52 -19.71 2.50
C ASP A 211 1.82 -19.90 3.87
N GLY A 212 1.75 -18.85 4.70
CA GLY A 212 1.19 -18.90 6.05
C GLY A 212 2.18 -19.31 7.15
N THR A 213 3.43 -19.64 6.81
CA THR A 213 4.42 -20.10 7.79
C THR A 213 5.31 -18.98 8.32
N PRO A 214 5.80 -19.08 9.57
CA PRO A 214 6.81 -18.16 10.11
C PRO A 214 8.09 -18.07 9.27
N LYS A 215 8.44 -19.15 8.54
CA LYS A 215 9.60 -19.18 7.65
C LYS A 215 9.37 -18.27 6.45
N ALA A 216 8.23 -18.40 5.77
CA ALA A 216 7.87 -17.52 4.67
C ALA A 216 7.78 -16.05 5.11
N ALA A 217 7.30 -15.77 6.33
CA ALA A 217 7.28 -14.39 6.86
C ALA A 217 8.70 -13.82 6.94
N SER A 218 9.66 -14.60 7.45
CA SER A 218 11.05 -14.13 7.54
C SER A 218 11.64 -13.86 6.16
N VAL A 219 11.47 -14.80 5.22
CA VAL A 219 11.96 -14.65 3.84
C VAL A 219 11.32 -13.43 3.17
N LEU A 220 10.02 -13.24 3.33
CA LEU A 220 9.29 -12.11 2.78
C LEU A 220 9.80 -10.78 3.34
N ILE A 221 9.96 -10.67 4.66
CA ILE A 221 10.48 -9.46 5.29
C ILE A 221 11.88 -9.14 4.74
N ASP A 222 12.76 -10.14 4.68
CA ASP A 222 14.13 -9.94 4.20
C ASP A 222 14.15 -9.55 2.71
N SER A 223 13.22 -10.07 1.90
CA SER A 223 13.04 -9.71 0.49
C SER A 223 12.53 -8.28 0.30
N ILE A 224 11.59 -7.83 1.13
CA ILE A 224 11.12 -6.44 1.13
C ILE A 224 12.25 -5.50 1.53
N LEU A 225 13.01 -5.85 2.58
CA LEU A 225 14.14 -5.05 3.07
C LEU A 225 15.30 -4.96 2.08
N SER A 226 15.54 -6.02 1.29
CA SER A 226 16.56 -6.04 0.25
C SER A 226 16.07 -5.47 -1.09
N LYS A 227 14.79 -5.11 -1.18
CA LYS A 227 14.10 -4.65 -2.40
C LYS A 227 14.07 -5.70 -3.52
N ALA A 228 14.12 -6.98 -3.16
CA ALA A 228 14.11 -8.10 -4.12
C ALA A 228 12.71 -8.48 -4.62
N VAL A 229 11.67 -8.05 -3.90
CA VAL A 229 10.27 -8.05 -4.40
C VAL A 229 9.95 -6.68 -4.91
#